data_AF-A0A7C5Y740-F1
#
_entry.id   AF-A0A7C5Y740-F1
#
_cell.length_a   1.000
_cell.length_b   1.000
_cell.length_c   1.000
_cell.angle_alpha   90.00
_cell.angle_beta   90.00
_cell.angle_gamma   90.00
#
_symmetry.space_group_name_H-M   'P 1'
#
loop_
_entity.id
_entity.type
_entity.pdbx_description
1 polymer ?
#
loop_
_entity_poly.entity_id
_entity_poly.type
_entity_poly.pdbx_seq_one_letter_code
_entity_poly.pdbx_strand_id
1 'polypeptide(L)' 'MTIKLYLEDSYIRSFEARVYSLEKTDDLFRIYLDRTAFYPVSGGQDHDTGIIRGGGGSFKVLRVDELDDGTV' A
#
# COMPACT_ATOMS: atom_id res chain seq x y z
N MET A 1 -10.39 -4.54 -5.23
CA MET A 1 -10.52 -4.91 -3.80
C MET A 1 -9.26 -5.60 -3.30
N THR A 2 -8.62 -4.99 -2.31
CA THR A 2 -7.36 -5.41 -1.69
C THR A 2 -7.62 -6.04 -0.32
N ILE A 3 -6.88 -7.09 0.05
CA ILE A 3 -6.96 -7.70 1.39
C ILE A 3 -6.22 -6.80 2.39
N LYS A 4 -6.90 -6.36 3.45
CA LYS A 4 -6.38 -5.40 4.44
C LYS A 4 -5.85 -6.14 5.68
N LEU A 5 -4.57 -6.49 5.66
CA LEU A 5 -3.92 -7.24 6.73
C LEU A 5 -3.96 -6.51 8.08
N TYR A 6 -3.95 -5.17 8.05
CA TYR A 6 -4.03 -4.34 9.26
C TYR A 6 -5.37 -4.44 10.01
N LEU A 7 -6.43 -4.96 9.38
CA LEU A 7 -7.69 -5.25 10.06
C LEU A 7 -7.65 -6.57 10.84
N GLU A 8 -6.80 -7.50 10.42
CA GLU A 8 -6.64 -8.81 11.06
C GLU A 8 -5.62 -8.73 12.20
N ASP A 9 -4.48 -8.08 11.96
CA ASP A 9 -3.42 -7.86 12.95
C ASP A 9 -2.70 -6.53 12.69
N SER A 10 -2.92 -5.57 13.58
CA SER A 10 -2.31 -4.23 13.52
C SER A 10 -0.84 -4.20 13.92
N TYR A 11 -0.27 -5.31 14.40
CA TYR A 11 1.15 -5.40 14.75
C TYR A 11 2.02 -5.87 13.56
N ILE A 12 1.43 -6.24 12.42
CA ILE A 12 2.18 -6.61 11.21
C ILE A 12 3.00 -5.42 10.72
N ARG A 13 4.33 -5.58 10.68
CA ARG A 13 5.27 -4.55 10.16
C ARG A 13 5.94 -4.93 8.85
N SER A 14 5.78 -6.18 8.42
CA SER A 14 6.36 -6.71 7.19
C SER A 14 5.45 -7.78 6.62
N PHE A 15 5.19 -7.70 5.32
CA PHE A 15 4.35 -8.66 4.60
C PHE A 15 4.84 -8.77 3.15
N GLU A 16 4.49 -9.88 2.51
CA GLU A 16 4.66 -10.04 1.07
C GLU A 16 3.36 -9.68 0.36
N ALA A 17 3.43 -9.07 -0.82
CA ALA A 17 2.26 -8.78 -1.64
C ALA A 17 2.63 -8.81 -3.13
N ARG A 18 1.63 -9.00 -3.98
CA ARG A 18 1.77 -8.91 -5.43
C ARG A 18 1.28 -7.54 -5.89
N VAL A 19 2.14 -6.84 -6.63
CA VAL A 19 1.71 -5.69 -7.45
C VAL A 19 0.93 -6.25 -8.63
N TYR A 20 -0.38 -5.97 -8.72
CA TYR A 20 -1.21 -6.44 -9.83
C TYR A 20 -1.47 -5.35 -10.87
N SER A 21 -1.29 -4.09 -10.51
CA SER A 21 -1.35 -2.96 -11.43
C SER A 21 -0.35 -1.89 -11.04
N LEU A 22 0.12 -1.13 -12.02
CA LEU A 22 1.07 -0.04 -11.85
C LEU A 22 0.73 1.07 -12.85
N GLU A 23 0.64 2.28 -12.34
CA GLU A 23 0.35 3.49 -13.12
C GLU A 23 1.43 4.54 -12.85
N LYS A 24 1.94 5.14 -13.93
CA LYS A 24 2.84 6.27 -13.81
C LYS A 24 2.01 7.55 -13.65
N THR A 25 2.31 8.33 -12.61
CA THR A 25 1.64 9.60 -12.31
C THR A 25 2.72 10.67 -12.13
N ASP A 26 2.87 11.54 -13.12
CA ASP A 26 3.93 12.56 -13.16
C ASP A 26 5.33 11.94 -12.90
N ASP A 27 5.95 12.32 -11.77
CA ASP A 27 7.26 11.86 -11.31
C ASP A 27 7.19 10.68 -10.32
N LEU A 28 5.99 10.15 -10.07
CA LEU A 28 5.73 9.06 -9.14
C LEU A 28 5.10 7.84 -9.83
N PHE A 29 5.07 6.74 -9.10
CA PHE A 29 4.35 5.54 -9.47
C PHE A 29 3.28 5.24 -8.43
N ARG A 30 2.04 5.07 -8.89
CA ARG A 30 0.99 4.44 -8.11
C ARG A 30 1.04 2.94 -8.40
N ILE A 31 1.06 2.14 -7.35
CA ILE A 31 1.02 0.68 -7.43
C ILE A 31 -0.22 0.22 -6.71
N TYR A 32 -0.75 -0.92 -7.15
CA TYR A 32 -1.94 -1.52 -6.55
C TYR A 32 -1.59 -2.93 -6.09
N LEU A 33 -1.88 -3.22 -4.82
CA LEU A 33 -1.48 -4.45 -4.16
C LEU A 33 -2.68 -5.37 -3.93
N ASP A 34 -2.48 -6.67 -4.10
CA ASP A 34 -3.50 -7.67 -3.79
C ASP A 34 -3.82 -7.74 -2.29
N ARG A 35 -2.83 -7.43 -1.44
CA ARG A 35 -2.96 -7.31 0.01
C ARG A 35 -1.99 -6.28 0.58
N THR A 36 -2.36 -5.65 1.69
CA THR A 36 -1.52 -4.63 2.32
C THR A 36 -1.68 -4.58 3.83
N ALA A 37 -0.57 -4.32 4.55
CA ALA A 37 -0.60 -3.88 5.94
C ALA A 37 -0.41 -2.35 6.07
N PHE A 38 -0.17 -1.63 4.97
CA PHE A 38 -0.14 -0.16 4.99
C PHE A 38 -1.56 0.39 5.14
N TYR A 39 -1.78 1.18 6.18
CA TYR A 39 -3.04 1.88 6.41
C TYR A 39 -3.16 3.14 5.52
N PRO A 40 -4.29 3.34 4.81
CA PRO A 40 -4.56 4.55 4.03
C PRO A 40 -4.96 5.72 4.92
N VAL A 41 -4.90 6.96 4.41
CA VAL A 41 -5.50 8.11 5.13
C VAL A 41 -7.00 7.88 5.30
N SER A 42 -7.47 7.69 6.54
CA SER A 42 -8.88 7.45 6.84
C SER A 42 -9.20 7.70 8.31
N GLY A 43 -10.45 8.03 8.63
CA GLY A 43 -10.92 8.18 10.01
C GLY A 43 -10.23 9.26 10.85
N GLY A 44 -9.55 10.23 10.21
CA GLY A 44 -8.74 11.24 10.90
C GLY A 44 -7.33 10.78 11.28
N GLN A 45 -6.94 9.57 10.88
CA GLN A 45 -5.59 9.02 11.04
C GLN A 45 -4.78 9.20 9.74
N ASP A 46 -3.51 9.57 9.90
CA ASP A 46 -2.57 9.66 8.78
C ASP A 46 -2.22 8.28 8.22
N HIS A 47 -1.77 8.26 6.97
CA HIS A 47 -1.34 7.04 6.29
C HIS A 47 -0.04 6.49 6.87
N ASP A 48 0.17 5.19 6.67
CA ASP A 48 1.45 4.58 6.97
C ASP A 48 2.52 4.94 5.94
N THR A 49 3.76 4.99 6.41
CA THR A 49 4.96 5.14 5.57
C THR A 49 5.83 3.90 5.70
N GLY A 50 6.70 3.65 4.72
CA GLY A 50 7.60 2.51 4.78
C GLY A 50 8.36 2.27 3.49
N ILE A 51 8.78 1.02 3.30
CA ILE A 51 9.61 0.61 2.16
C ILE A 51 9.01 -0.63 1.52
N ILE A 52 8.86 -0.59 0.20
CA ILE A 52 8.54 -1.74 -0.63
C ILE A 52 9.83 -2.22 -1.28
N ARG A 53 10.14 -3.50 -1.12
CA ARG A 53 11.33 -4.14 -1.71
C ARG A 53 10.90 -5.18 -2.72
N GLY A 54 11.59 -5.22 -3.86
CA GLY A 54 11.36 -6.22 -4.90
C GLY A 54 12.59 -6.37 -5.80
N GLY A 55 12.47 -7.18 -6.86
CA GLY A 55 13.58 -7.43 -7.80
C GLY A 55 14.12 -6.17 -8.49
N GLY A 56 13.30 -5.11 -8.59
CA GLY A 56 13.69 -3.82 -9.15
C GLY A 56 14.34 -2.84 -8.16
N GLY A 57 14.49 -3.21 -6.89
CA GLY A 57 15.10 -2.37 -5.85
C GLY A 57 14.20 -2.10 -4.65
N SER A 58 14.46 -0.98 -3.97
CA SER A 58 13.71 -0.53 -2.79
C SER A 58 13.07 0.83 -3.05
N PHE A 59 11.79 0.95 -2.78
CA PHE A 59 10.97 2.13 -3.05
C PHE A 59 10.34 2.62 -1.74
N LYS A 60 10.32 3.93 -1.53
CA LYS A 60 9.67 4.52 -0.36
C LYS A 60 8.17 4.69 -0.63
N VAL A 61 7.36 4.31 0.35
CA VAL A 61 5.92 4.63 0.35
C VAL A 61 5.79 6.08 0.83
N LEU A 62 5.34 6.96 -0.07
CA LEU A 62 5.15 8.38 0.21
C LEU A 62 3.71 8.71 0.64
N ARG A 63 2.76 7.85 0.25
CA ARG A 63 1.33 8.00 0.49
C ARG A 63 0.64 6.65 0.31
N VAL A 64 -0.48 6.47 1.02
CA VAL A 64 -1.38 5.32 0.89
C VAL A 64 -2.79 5.88 0.80
N ASP A 65 -3.51 5.50 -0.25
CA ASP A 65 -4.89 5.92 -0.52
C ASP A 65 -5.74 4.66 -0.73
N GLU A 66 -7.00 4.70 -0.31
CA GLU A 66 -7.99 3.68 -0.65
C GLU A 66 -9.00 4.27 -1.63
N LEU A 67 -9.26 3.56 -2.73
CA LEU A 67 -10.28 3.93 -3.71
C LEU A 67 -11.67 3.44 -3.28
N ASP A 68 -12.73 3.99 -3.87
CA ASP A 68 -14.12 3.66 -3.54
C ASP A 68 -14.47 2.16 -3.71
N ASP A 69 -13.71 1.43 -4.55
CA ASP A 69 -13.86 -0.01 -4.77
C ASP A 69 -13.05 -0.89 -3.79
N GLY A 70 -12.46 -0.27 -2.76
CA GLY A 70 -11.65 -0.93 -1.74
C GLY A 70 -10.28 -1.38 -2.22
N THR A 71 -9.79 -0.82 -3.33
CA THR A 71 -8.43 -0.99 -3.82
C THR A 71 -7.46 -0.07 -3.06
N VAL A 72 -6.30 -0.60 -2.69
CA VAL A 72 -5.19 0.13 -2.04
C VAL A 72 -3.91 -0.01 -2.86
#